data_AF-A0A7G8WQC7-F1
#
_entry.id   AF-A0A7G8WQC7-F1
#
_cell.length_a   1.000
_cell.length_b   1.000
_cell.length_c   1.000
_cell.angle_alpha   90.00
_cell.angle_beta   90.00
_cell.angle_gamma   90.00
#
_symmetry.space_group_name_H-M   'P 1'
#
loop_
_entity.id
_entity.type
_entity.pdbx_description
1 polymer ?
#
loop_
_entity_poly.entity_id
_entity_poly.type
_entity_poly.pdbx_seq_one_letter_code
_entity_poly.pdbx_strand_id
1 'polypeptide(L)'
;MSGLFQAEGIVQSVKTLVDGTIKLDVAVQEVSPPEMALLFGLARKPGWILVKPNEITAEDIPIVEADFDMGETKSPGQRLRGVLFVVWQTKTSQKQPFEVYYRAQLDRIIDRFKQELD
;
A
#
# COMPACT_ATOMS: atom_id res chain seq x y z
N MET A 1 -6.52 21.53 -1.10
CA MET A 1 -7.51 21.02 -2.07
C MET A 1 -7.47 19.51 -1.99
N SER A 2 -8.56 18.86 -1.58
CA SER A 2 -8.67 17.41 -1.63
C SER A 2 -8.65 16.97 -3.09
N GLY A 3 -7.57 16.34 -3.55
CA GLY A 3 -7.42 15.80 -4.90
C GLY A 3 -8.25 14.53 -5.13
N LEU A 4 -9.46 14.47 -4.55
CA LEU A 4 -10.37 13.34 -4.61
C LEU A 4 -11.21 13.44 -5.89
N PHE A 5 -11.14 12.41 -6.73
CA PHE A 5 -12.06 12.23 -7.85
C PHE A 5 -13.21 11.32 -7.40
N GLN A 6 -14.45 11.75 -7.62
CA GLN A 6 -15.66 11.00 -7.33
C GLN A 6 -16.63 11.14 -8.51
N ALA A 7 -17.21 10.02 -8.95
CA ALA A 7 -18.19 10.01 -10.04
C ALA A 7 -19.09 8.78 -9.92
N GLU A 8 -20.31 8.89 -10.41
CA GLU A 8 -21.21 7.75 -10.58
C GLU A 8 -20.74 6.91 -11.78
N GLY A 9 -20.59 5.60 -11.57
CA GLY A 9 -20.09 4.71 -12.61
C GLY A 9 -20.46 3.24 -12.39
N ILE A 10 -20.28 2.46 -13.44
CA ILE A 10 -20.59 1.03 -13.49
C ILE A 10 -19.32 0.27 -13.89
N VAL A 11 -19.06 -0.84 -13.22
CA VAL A 11 -18.01 -1.79 -13.61
C VAL A 11 -18.45 -2.47 -14.91
N GLN A 12 -17.76 -2.17 -16.01
CA GLN A 12 -18.05 -2.76 -17.31
C GLN A 12 -17.39 -4.12 -17.50
N SER A 13 -16.15 -4.27 -17.02
CA SER A 13 -15.44 -5.53 -17.13
C SER A 13 -14.40 -5.72 -16.03
N VAL A 14 -14.12 -6.99 -15.74
CA VAL A 14 -13.08 -7.43 -14.81
C VAL A 14 -12.23 -8.45 -15.53
N LYS A 15 -10.90 -8.24 -15.56
CA LYS A 15 -9.96 -9.15 -16.22
C LYS A 15 -8.74 -9.40 -15.35
N THR A 16 -8.35 -10.66 -15.22
CA THR A 16 -7.08 -11.05 -14.59
C THR A 16 -5.93 -10.90 -15.59
N LEU A 17 -4.84 -10.29 -15.17
CA LEU A 17 -3.60 -10.14 -15.92
C LEU A 17 -2.63 -11.29 -15.58
N VAL A 18 -1.58 -11.42 -16.39
CA VAL A 18 -0.62 -12.54 -16.31
C VAL A 18 0.17 -12.53 -15.00
N ASP A 19 0.40 -11.35 -14.43
CA ASP A 19 1.05 -11.11 -13.14
C ASP A 19 0.12 -11.33 -11.92
N GLY A 20 -1.09 -11.85 -12.16
CA GLY A 20 -2.09 -12.10 -11.12
C GLY A 20 -2.86 -10.86 -10.68
N THR A 21 -2.60 -9.70 -11.31
CA THR A 21 -3.27 -8.44 -10.99
C THR A 21 -4.62 -8.34 -11.70
N ILE A 22 -5.53 -7.53 -11.18
CA ILE A 22 -6.88 -7.39 -11.74
C ILE A 22 -7.01 -6.04 -12.42
N LYS A 23 -7.31 -6.06 -13.72
CA LYS A 23 -7.77 -4.89 -14.46
C LYS A 23 -9.26 -4.73 -14.26
N LEU A 24 -9.65 -3.56 -13.73
CA LEU A 24 -11.03 -3.14 -13.57
C LEU A 24 -11.32 -2.00 -14.56
N ASP A 25 -12.27 -2.21 -15.46
CA ASP A 25 -12.73 -1.17 -16.38
C ASP A 25 -14.06 -0.60 -15.86
N VAL A 26 -14.04 0.67 -15.44
CA VAL A 26 -15.20 1.41 -14.92
C VAL A 26 -15.61 2.48 -15.92
N ALA A 27 -16.88 2.49 -16.31
CA ALA A 27 -17.44 3.59 -17.07
C ALA A 27 -18.18 4.54 -16.14
N VAL A 28 -17.84 5.82 -16.23
CA VAL A 28 -18.48 6.91 -15.50
C VAL A 28 -19.34 7.74 -16.46
N GLN A 29 -20.29 8.50 -15.92
CA GLN A 29 -21.01 9.51 -16.70
C GLN A 29 -20.08 10.66 -17.14
N GLU A 30 -20.61 11.59 -17.96
CA GLU A 30 -19.85 12.74 -18.45
C GLU A 30 -19.21 13.52 -17.29
N VAL A 31 -17.88 13.59 -17.32
CA VAL A 31 -17.06 14.31 -16.35
C VAL A 31 -16.68 15.66 -16.91
N SER A 32 -16.67 16.68 -16.05
CA SER A 32 -16.27 18.02 -16.46
C SER A 32 -14.77 18.08 -16.82
N PRO A 33 -14.33 19.04 -17.67
CA PRO A 33 -12.91 19.21 -17.99
C PRO A 33 -11.94 19.27 -16.80
N PRO A 34 -12.24 19.97 -15.68
CA PRO A 34 -11.35 19.96 -14.52
C PRO A 34 -11.30 18.59 -13.81
N GLU A 35 -12.40 17.84 -13.77
CA GLU A 35 -12.45 16.50 -13.19
C GLU A 35 -11.67 15.49 -14.04
N MET A 36 -11.72 15.62 -15.37
CA MET A 36 -10.86 14.85 -16.27
C MET A 36 -9.38 15.12 -15.97
N ALA A 37 -8.98 16.38 -15.80
CA ALA A 37 -7.60 16.72 -15.46
C ALA A 37 -7.15 16.10 -14.12
N LEU A 38 -8.04 16.07 -13.12
CA LEU A 38 -7.80 15.38 -11.86
C LEU A 38 -7.62 13.86 -12.07
N LEU A 39 -8.53 13.22 -12.81
CA LEU A 39 -8.48 11.78 -13.10
C LEU A 39 -7.18 11.38 -13.81
N PHE A 40 -6.79 12.13 -14.85
CA PHE A 40 -5.51 11.90 -15.54
C PHE A 40 -4.30 12.20 -14.65
N GLY A 41 -4.42 13.15 -13.71
CA GLY A 41 -3.39 13.45 -12.72
C GLY A 41 -3.22 12.36 -11.65
N LEU A 42 -4.23 11.51 -11.44
CA LEU A 42 -4.21 10.34 -10.56
C LEU A 42 -3.71 9.07 -11.26
N ALA A 43 -3.52 9.10 -12.58
CA ALA A 43 -2.99 7.98 -13.32
C ALA A 43 -1.61 7.55 -12.78
N ARG A 44 -1.42 6.24 -12.62
CA ARG A 44 -0.19 5.60 -12.10
C ARG A 44 0.19 6.01 -10.67
N LYS A 45 -0.72 6.61 -9.90
CA LYS A 45 -0.53 6.85 -8.46
C LYS A 45 -1.31 5.81 -7.67
N PRO A 46 -0.75 5.30 -6.55
CA PRO A 46 -1.48 4.40 -5.68
C PRO A 46 -2.67 5.14 -5.04
N GLY A 47 -3.81 4.47 -4.96
CA GLY A 47 -5.05 5.05 -4.44
C GLY A 47 -6.07 3.96 -4.13
N TRP A 48 -6.98 4.25 -3.20
CA TRP A 48 -8.11 3.37 -2.91
C TRP A 48 -9.18 3.51 -3.99
N ILE A 49 -9.72 2.39 -4.44
CA ILE A 49 -10.89 2.32 -5.31
C ILE A 49 -12.00 1.67 -4.49
N LEU A 50 -13.08 2.41 -4.23
CA LEU A 50 -14.25 1.93 -3.50
C LEU A 50 -15.40 1.74 -4.49
N VAL A 51 -15.95 0.53 -4.55
CA VAL A 51 -17.10 0.19 -5.41
C VAL A 51 -18.10 -0.58 -4.57
N LYS A 52 -19.33 -0.05 -4.46
CA LYS A 52 -20.43 -0.68 -3.73
C LYS A 52 -21.73 -0.44 -4.51
N PRO A 53 -22.66 -1.41 -4.58
CA PRO A 53 -23.95 -1.20 -5.25
C PRO A 53 -24.83 -0.13 -4.58
N ASN A 54 -24.59 0.12 -3.30
CA ASN A 54 -25.32 1.08 -2.45
C ASN A 54 -24.37 2.20 -1.98
N GLU A 55 -24.86 3.06 -1.10
CA GLU A 55 -24.09 4.17 -0.52
C GLU A 55 -22.80 3.72 0.19
N ILE A 56 -21.72 4.45 -0.09
CA ILE A 56 -20.42 4.34 0.59
C ILE A 56 -20.48 5.25 1.82
N THR A 57 -20.35 4.68 3.01
CA THR A 57 -20.34 5.44 4.27
C THR A 57 -18.91 5.74 4.71
N ALA A 58 -18.74 6.62 5.71
CA ALA A 58 -17.42 6.93 6.25
C ALA A 58 -16.69 5.71 6.84
N GLU A 59 -17.43 4.68 7.25
CA GLU A 59 -16.89 3.42 7.76
C GLU A 59 -16.28 2.55 6.64
N ASP A 60 -16.73 2.72 5.40
CA ASP A 60 -16.21 2.00 4.23
C ASP A 60 -14.88 2.60 3.73
N ILE A 61 -14.48 3.78 4.21
CA ILE A 61 -13.26 4.49 3.76
C ILE A 61 -12.05 3.99 4.57
N PRO A 62 -11.04 3.39 3.93
CA PRO A 62 -9.83 2.95 4.62
C PRO A 62 -9.07 4.13 5.25
N ILE A 63 -8.69 3.98 6.51
CA ILE A 63 -7.90 4.99 7.26
C ILE A 63 -6.40 4.91 6.90
N VAL A 64 -5.99 3.80 6.28
CA VAL A 64 -4.61 3.54 5.86
C VAL A 64 -4.33 4.15 4.48
N GLU A 65 -3.09 4.55 4.23
CA GLU A 65 -2.67 4.99 2.90
C GLU A 65 -2.68 3.83 1.90
N ALA A 66 -3.08 4.11 0.66
CA ALA A 66 -3.04 3.12 -0.41
C ALA A 66 -1.58 2.88 -0.83
N ASP A 67 -1.15 1.63 -0.78
CA ASP A 67 0.16 1.16 -1.23
C ASP A 67 -0.08 0.18 -2.39
N PHE A 68 0.05 0.65 -3.63
CA PHE A 68 -0.08 -0.19 -4.83
C PHE A 68 1.28 -0.80 -5.18
N ASP A 69 1.85 -1.56 -4.25
CA ASP A 69 2.93 -2.50 -4.51
C ASP A 69 2.28 -3.80 -5.03
N MET A 70 2.09 -3.90 -6.35
CA MET A 70 1.56 -5.10 -6.99
C MET A 70 2.48 -6.29 -6.74
N GLY A 71 2.09 -7.17 -5.81
CA GLY A 71 2.38 -8.61 -5.82
C GLY A 71 3.83 -9.07 -5.61
N GLU A 72 4.86 -8.31 -5.95
CA GLU A 72 6.26 -8.67 -5.82
C GLU A 72 7.10 -7.42 -5.56
N THR A 73 8.15 -7.54 -4.73
CA THR A 73 9.25 -6.57 -4.49
C THR A 73 9.28 -5.70 -3.22
N LYS A 74 8.59 -6.06 -2.12
CA LYS A 74 9.26 -5.87 -0.81
C LYS A 74 10.43 -6.84 -0.78
N SER A 75 11.64 -6.32 -1.03
CA SER A 75 12.89 -7.07 -0.90
C SER A 75 12.91 -7.80 0.45
N PRO A 76 13.62 -8.95 0.56
CA PRO A 76 13.74 -9.64 1.84
C PRO A 76 14.13 -8.71 3.00
N GLY A 77 14.98 -7.71 2.74
CA GLY A 77 15.34 -6.66 3.71
C GLY A 77 14.19 -5.73 4.09
N GLN A 78 13.37 -5.28 3.13
CA GLN A 78 12.18 -4.45 3.43
C GLN A 78 11.15 -5.21 4.25
N ARG A 79 10.92 -6.50 3.94
CA ARG A 79 10.05 -7.36 4.76
C ARG A 79 10.60 -7.55 6.16
N LEU A 80 11.90 -7.84 6.29
CA LEU A 80 12.55 -8.00 7.58
C LEU A 80 12.43 -6.72 8.42
N ARG A 81 12.66 -5.54 7.83
CA ARG A 81 12.48 -4.25 8.52
C ARG A 81 11.04 -4.05 9.00
N GLY A 82 10.05 -4.37 8.17
CA GLY A 82 8.64 -4.30 8.56
C GLY A 82 8.29 -5.20 9.74
N VAL A 83 8.78 -6.45 9.74
CA VAL A 83 8.60 -7.38 10.85
C VAL A 83 9.28 -6.87 12.13
N LEU A 84 10.52 -6.39 12.01
CA LEU A 84 11.25 -5.84 13.15
C LEU A 84 10.57 -4.61 13.75
N PHE A 85 9.89 -3.80 12.92
CA PHE A 85 9.10 -2.66 13.39
C PHE A 85 7.91 -3.10 14.26
N VAL A 86 7.15 -4.10 13.80
CA VAL A 86 6.04 -4.67 14.58
C VAL A 86 6.53 -5.27 15.89
N VAL A 87 7.67 -5.97 15.89
CA VAL A 87 8.28 -6.52 17.12
C VAL A 87 8.70 -5.39 18.06
N TRP A 88 9.35 -4.34 17.56
CA TRP A 88 9.72 -3.18 18.37
C TRP A 88 8.50 -2.54 19.03
N GLN A 89 7.42 -2.35 18.27
CA GLN A 89 6.19 -1.72 18.74
C GLN A 89 5.46 -2.57 19.78
N THR A 90 5.38 -3.89 19.57
CA THR A 90 4.50 -4.78 20.38
C THR A 90 5.23 -5.53 21.49
N LYS A 91 6.54 -5.73 21.38
CA LYS A 91 7.33 -6.59 22.28
C LYS A 91 8.44 -5.85 23.04
N THR A 92 8.59 -4.55 22.83
CA THR A 92 9.58 -3.74 23.57
C THR A 92 8.92 -2.58 24.31
N SER A 93 9.64 -2.00 25.27
CA SER A 93 9.18 -0.80 25.97
C SER A 93 9.32 0.49 25.15
N GLN A 94 9.74 0.40 23.88
CA GLN A 94 9.94 1.53 22.96
C GLN A 94 10.87 2.63 23.49
N LYS A 95 11.63 2.36 24.57
CA LYS A 95 12.59 3.31 25.18
C LYS A 95 13.71 3.75 24.24
N GLN A 96 14.01 2.92 23.24
CA GLN A 96 14.98 3.23 22.19
C GLN A 96 14.26 3.45 20.86
N PRO A 97 14.69 4.41 20.03
CA PRO A 97 14.13 4.62 18.69
C PRO A 97 14.23 3.36 17.83
N PHE A 98 13.26 3.16 16.94
CA PHE A 98 13.22 2.00 16.05
C PHE A 98 14.52 1.81 15.25
N GLU A 99 15.13 2.89 14.74
CA GLU A 99 16.39 2.81 13.97
C GLU A 99 17.55 2.24 14.79
N VAL A 100 17.62 2.58 16.09
CA VAL A 100 18.65 2.05 17.00
C VAL A 100 18.38 0.56 17.25
N TYR A 101 17.13 0.19 17.49
CA TYR A 101 16.72 -1.20 17.66
C TYR A 101 16.99 -2.04 16.40
N TYR A 102 16.64 -1.52 15.23
CA TYR A 102 16.80 -2.17 13.93
C TYR A 102 18.28 -2.47 13.64
N ARG A 103 19.17 -1.49 13.81
CA ARG A 103 20.62 -1.68 13.66
C ARG A 103 21.15 -2.75 14.61
N ALA A 104 20.78 -2.68 15.89
CA ALA A 104 21.20 -3.67 16.88
C ALA A 104 20.71 -5.10 16.56
N GLN A 105 19.52 -5.26 15.96
CA GLN A 105 19.06 -6.58 15.50
C GLN A 105 19.82 -7.06 14.26
N LEU A 106 20.11 -6.18 13.30
CA LEU A 106 20.92 -6.54 12.13
C LEU A 106 22.33 -6.98 12.52
N ASP A 107 22.99 -6.24 13.42
CA ASP A 107 24.34 -6.58 13.89
C ASP A 107 24.37 -7.97 14.53
N ARG A 108 23.36 -8.32 15.36
CA ARG A 108 23.23 -9.66 15.94
C ARG A 108 23.05 -10.76 14.90
N ILE A 109 22.25 -10.52 13.86
CA ILE A 109 22.05 -11.49 12.77
C ILE A 109 23.37 -11.69 12.01
N ILE A 110 24.07 -10.60 11.71
CA ILE A 110 25.36 -10.63 11.02
C ILE A 110 26.41 -11.39 11.84
N ASP A 111 26.52 -11.09 13.14
CA ASP A 111 27.51 -11.73 14.00
C ASP A 111 27.25 -13.22 14.18
N ARG A 112 25.98 -13.66 14.17
CA ARG A 112 25.63 -15.09 14.11
C ARG A 112 26.18 -15.76 12.85
N PHE A 113 25.99 -15.16 11.68
CA PHE A 113 26.50 -15.76 10.44
C PHE A 113 28.02 -15.69 10.33
N LYS A 114 28.67 -14.68 10.93
CA LYS A 114 30.15 -14.63 11.00
C LYS A 114 30.72 -15.81 11.79
N GLN A 115 30.05 -16.23 12.87
CA GLN A 115 30.47 -17.39 13.66
C GLN A 115 30.42 -18.72 12.89
N GLU A 116 29.68 -18.78 11.77
CA GLU A 116 29.61 -19.95 10.89
C GLU A 116 30.71 -19.94 9.80
N LEU A 117 31.46 -18.84 9.68
CA LEU A 117 32.55 -18.69 8.71
C LEU A 117 33.94 -19.04 9.31
N ASP A 118 34.00 -19.23 10.62
CA ASP A 118 35.19 -19.66 11.39
C ASP A 118 35.13 -21.16 11.73
#